data_AF-A0A061P0X5-F1
#
_entry.id   AF-A0A061P0X5-F1
#
_cell.length_a   1.000
_cell.length_b   1.000
_cell.length_c   1.000
_cell.angle_alpha   90.00
_cell.angle_beta   90.00
_cell.angle_gamma   90.00
#
_symmetry.space_group_name_H-M   'P 1'
#
loop_
_entity.id
_entity.type
_entity.pdbx_description
1 polymer ?
#
loop_
_entity_poly.entity_id
_entity_poly.type
_entity_poly.pdbx_seq_one_letter_code
_entity_poly.pdbx_strand_id
1 'polypeptide(L)'
;MRCGRSSRIINQCRLCQSFYWVCITALQEIWKVGGPQVALGYTISWAQYAVGMAIVLVILTPLFGTNPAAGALIEISFVGGHGTAAGLSDTFESLGFPEGYDLAVGLATVGILSGVVIGIVMLNIAARKGKSETLNTQMTFQ
;
A
#
# COMPACT_ATOMS: atom_id res chain seq x y z
N MET A 1 -29.63 31.86 -3.17
CA MET A 1 -30.33 31.01 -4.18
C MET A 1 -29.42 29.81 -4.44
N ARG A 2 -29.76 28.52 -4.29
CA ARG A 2 -31.01 27.78 -4.07
C ARG A 2 -30.71 26.61 -3.12
N CYS A 3 -31.28 26.63 -1.92
CA CYS A 3 -31.52 25.42 -1.14
C CYS A 3 -32.99 25.07 -1.35
N GLY A 4 -33.28 23.89 -1.91
CA GLY A 4 -34.63 23.50 -2.32
C GLY A 4 -34.66 22.23 -3.16
N ARG A 5 -34.04 21.15 -2.66
CA ARG A 5 -34.09 19.81 -3.29
C ARG A 5 -33.76 18.67 -2.32
N SER A 6 -34.12 18.82 -1.05
CA SER A 6 -33.60 18.03 0.08
C SER A 6 -34.23 16.64 0.32
N SER A 7 -35.35 16.28 -0.31
CA SER A 7 -36.01 14.98 -0.01
C SER A 7 -35.78 13.90 -1.06
N ARG A 8 -35.40 14.24 -2.29
CA ARG A 8 -35.24 13.26 -3.39
C ARG A 8 -33.84 12.63 -3.42
N ILE A 9 -32.82 13.35 -2.95
CA ILE A 9 -31.41 12.90 -2.98
C ILE A 9 -31.14 11.78 -1.96
N ILE A 10 -31.77 11.82 -0.78
CA ILE A 10 -31.60 10.79 0.26
C ILE A 10 -32.13 9.42 -0.21
N ASN A 11 -33.26 9.39 -0.94
CA ASN A 11 -33.79 8.15 -1.51
C ASN A 11 -33.03 7.67 -2.76
N GLN A 12 -32.37 8.59 -3.50
CA GLN A 12 -31.50 8.23 -4.62
C GLN A 12 -30.18 7.58 -4.14
N CYS A 13 -29.62 8.05 -3.03
CA CYS A 13 -28.39 7.50 -2.45
C CYS A 13 -28.54 6.07 -1.92
N ARG A 14 -29.73 5.67 -1.45
CA ARG A 14 -29.97 4.32 -0.93
C ARG A 14 -29.99 3.23 -2.01
N LEU A 15 -30.21 3.61 -3.28
CA LEU A 15 -30.20 2.70 -4.43
C LEU A 15 -28.79 2.42 -4.99
N CYS A 16 -27.80 3.27 -4.70
CA CYS A 16 -26.42 3.11 -5.17
C CYS A 16 -25.55 2.21 -4.27
N GLN A 17 -26.05 1.72 -3.13
CA GLN A 17 -25.23 0.97 -2.18
C GLN A 17 -24.86 -0.44 -2.65
N SER A 18 -25.49 -0.97 -3.70
CA SER A 18 -25.39 -2.41 -3.99
C SER A 18 -24.44 -2.85 -5.09
N PHE A 19 -23.99 -2.01 -6.04
CA PHE A 19 -23.10 -2.60 -7.08
C PHE A 19 -22.29 -1.67 -7.98
N TYR A 20 -22.65 -0.39 -8.14
CA TYR A 20 -21.98 0.41 -9.17
C TYR A 20 -22.14 1.90 -8.85
N TRP A 21 -21.03 2.62 -8.93
CA TRP A 21 -20.91 4.08 -8.82
C TRP A 21 -20.85 4.68 -7.41
N VAL A 22 -19.61 4.89 -6.98
CA VAL A 22 -19.20 6.18 -6.43
C VAL A 22 -19.97 7.28 -7.16
N CYS A 23 -20.87 7.98 -6.44
CA CYS A 23 -21.44 9.24 -6.93
C CYS A 23 -20.28 10.04 -7.52
N ILE A 24 -20.32 10.33 -8.82
CA ILE A 24 -19.25 11.01 -9.57
C ILE A 24 -18.90 12.30 -8.84
N THR A 25 -17.91 12.20 -7.94
CA THR A 25 -17.28 13.36 -7.34
C THR A 25 -16.45 13.97 -8.45
N ALA A 26 -16.48 15.29 -8.58
CA ALA A 26 -15.69 15.98 -9.58
C ALA A 26 -14.24 15.50 -9.48
N LEU A 27 -13.59 15.23 -10.63
CA LEU A 27 -12.22 14.73 -10.69
C LEU A 27 -11.25 15.57 -9.83
N GLN A 28 -11.54 16.87 -9.71
CA GLN A 28 -10.80 17.81 -8.87
C GLN A 28 -10.87 17.48 -7.38
N GLU A 29 -12.01 17.02 -6.86
CA GLU A 29 -12.16 16.65 -5.45
C GLU A 29 -11.43 15.34 -5.14
N ILE A 30 -11.47 14.38 -6.07
CA ILE A 30 -10.67 13.15 -5.97
C ILE A 30 -9.18 13.50 -5.94
N TRP A 31 -8.74 14.42 -6.80
CA TRP A 31 -7.33 14.82 -6.85
C TRP A 31 -6.86 15.60 -5.62
N LYS A 32 -7.71 16.44 -5.03
CA LYS A 32 -7.39 17.17 -3.79
C LYS A 32 -7.15 16.22 -2.61
N VAL A 33 -7.88 15.11 -2.54
CA VAL A 33 -7.77 14.13 -1.44
C VAL A 33 -6.74 13.05 -1.76
N GLY A 34 -6.80 12.46 -2.96
CA GLY A 34 -5.94 11.35 -3.37
C GLY A 34 -4.54 11.79 -3.81
N GLY A 35 -4.38 12.98 -4.39
CA GLY A 35 -3.11 13.48 -4.90
C GLY A 35 -1.98 13.47 -3.86
N PRO A 36 -2.18 14.07 -2.66
CA PRO A 36 -1.19 14.04 -1.59
C PRO A 36 -0.81 12.61 -1.15
N GLN A 37 -1.78 11.69 -1.14
CA GLN A 37 -1.57 10.30 -0.74
C GLN A 37 -0.76 9.52 -1.77
N VAL A 38 -1.03 9.76 -3.06
CA VAL A 38 -0.26 9.18 -4.17
C VAL A 38 1.17 9.72 -4.17
N ALA A 39 1.36 11.02 -3.97
CA ALA A 39 2.68 11.63 -3.92
C ALA A 39 3.53 11.09 -2.77
N LEU A 40 2.92 10.92 -1.59
CA LEU A 40 3.56 10.27 -0.44
C LEU A 40 3.96 8.82 -0.77
N GLY A 41 3.03 8.04 -1.35
CA GLY A 41 3.29 6.66 -1.76
C GLY A 41 4.48 6.56 -2.72
N TYR A 42 4.48 7.39 -3.77
CA TYR A 42 5.59 7.44 -4.73
C TYR A 42 6.93 7.81 -4.08
N THR A 43 6.93 8.74 -3.13
CA THR A 43 8.15 9.16 -2.44
C THR A 43 8.73 7.99 -1.62
N ILE A 44 7.87 7.24 -0.93
CA ILE A 44 8.25 6.07 -0.15
C ILE A 44 8.78 4.96 -1.09
N SER A 45 8.09 4.70 -2.20
CA SER A 45 8.50 3.74 -3.22
C SER A 45 9.90 4.01 -3.77
N TRP A 46 10.19 5.28 -4.10
CA TRP A 46 11.53 5.66 -4.57
C TRP A 46 12.60 5.47 -3.50
N ALA A 47 12.29 5.76 -2.23
CA ALA A 47 13.20 5.52 -1.13
C ALA A 47 13.48 4.02 -0.96
N GLN A 48 12.47 3.16 -1.09
CA GLN A 48 12.62 1.70 -1.01
C GLN A 48 13.43 1.15 -2.18
N TYR A 49 13.23 1.65 -3.41
CA TYR A 49 14.08 1.32 -4.56
C TYR A 49 15.55 1.70 -4.31
N ALA A 50 15.79 2.92 -3.83
CA ALA A 50 17.14 3.41 -3.55
C ALA A 50 17.84 2.57 -2.48
N VAL A 51 17.14 2.27 -1.37
CA VAL A 51 17.66 1.44 -0.29
C VAL A 51 17.89 0.00 -0.74
N GLY A 52 16.94 -0.59 -1.49
CA GLY A 52 17.05 -1.97 -1.98
C GLY A 52 18.20 -2.15 -2.97
N MET A 53 18.36 -1.22 -3.92
CA MET A 53 19.51 -1.22 -4.82
C MET A 53 20.83 -1.00 -4.08
N ALA A 54 20.87 -0.09 -3.10
CA ALA A 54 22.08 0.14 -2.31
C ALA A 54 22.51 -1.12 -1.54
N ILE A 55 21.57 -1.82 -0.91
CA ILE A 55 21.83 -3.08 -0.19
C ILE A 55 22.35 -4.15 -1.15
N VAL A 56 21.72 -4.29 -2.33
CA VAL A 56 22.14 -5.30 -3.29
C VAL A 56 23.54 -5.02 -3.81
N LEU A 57 23.81 -3.80 -4.26
CA LEU A 57 25.10 -3.45 -4.84
C LEU A 57 26.26 -3.49 -3.83
N VAL A 58 26.01 -3.08 -2.58
CA VAL A 58 27.08 -2.97 -1.56
C VAL A 58 27.28 -4.29 -0.79
N ILE A 59 26.24 -5.10 -0.62
CA ILE A 59 26.28 -6.29 0.24
C ILE A 59 26.04 -7.57 -0.57
N LEU A 60 24.91 -7.71 -1.27
CA LEU A 60 24.54 -9.00 -1.89
C LEU A 60 25.37 -9.31 -3.14
N THR A 61 25.64 -8.33 -4.01
CA THR A 61 26.45 -8.53 -5.21
C THR A 61 27.89 -8.95 -4.89
N PRO A 62 28.64 -8.32 -3.97
CA PRO A 62 30.00 -8.76 -3.66
C PRO A 62 30.07 -10.07 -2.85
N LEU A 63 29.05 -10.39 -2.04
CA LEU A 63 29.06 -11.62 -1.22
C LEU A 63 28.50 -12.83 -1.96
N PHE A 64 27.47 -12.66 -2.78
CA PHE A 64 26.70 -13.76 -3.41
C PHE A 64 26.67 -13.69 -4.94
N GLY A 65 27.22 -12.65 -5.56
CA GLY A 65 27.19 -12.50 -7.03
C GLY A 65 25.77 -12.31 -7.59
N THR A 66 24.82 -11.84 -6.77
CA THR A 66 23.41 -11.73 -7.15
C THR A 66 23.18 -10.70 -8.26
N ASN A 67 22.22 -10.97 -9.15
CA ASN A 67 21.80 -10.07 -10.21
C ASN A 67 21.37 -8.70 -9.62
N PRO A 68 21.87 -7.57 -10.13
CA PRO A 68 21.48 -6.23 -9.66
C PRO A 68 19.97 -5.96 -9.69
N ALA A 69 19.21 -6.65 -10.58
CA ALA A 69 17.76 -6.60 -10.61
C ALA A 69 17.10 -7.05 -9.29
N ALA A 70 17.79 -7.84 -8.47
CA ALA A 70 17.31 -8.20 -7.14
C ALA A 70 17.10 -6.99 -6.23
N GLY A 71 17.76 -5.85 -6.49
CA GLY A 71 17.59 -4.62 -5.73
C GLY A 71 16.18 -4.02 -5.82
N ALA A 72 15.48 -4.32 -6.92
CA ALA A 72 14.09 -3.91 -7.13
C ALA A 72 13.09 -4.76 -6.34
N LEU A 73 13.46 -5.97 -5.91
CA LEU A 73 12.54 -6.91 -5.29
C LEU A 73 11.93 -6.39 -3.99
N ILE A 74 12.68 -5.60 -3.22
CA ILE A 74 12.18 -5.05 -1.94
C ILE A 74 10.92 -4.22 -2.20
N GLU A 75 10.96 -3.32 -3.18
CA GLU A 75 9.82 -2.46 -3.49
C GLU A 75 8.68 -3.25 -4.14
N ILE A 76 9.00 -4.11 -5.12
CA ILE A 76 8.02 -4.93 -5.84
C ILE A 76 7.24 -5.82 -4.86
N SER A 77 7.92 -6.39 -3.86
CA SER A 77 7.30 -7.29 -2.89
C SER A 77 6.57 -6.58 -1.75
N PHE A 78 7.11 -5.49 -1.20
CA PHE A 78 6.48 -4.78 -0.08
C PHE A 78 5.30 -3.89 -0.51
N VAL A 79 5.50 -3.04 -1.51
CA VAL A 79 4.48 -2.08 -1.94
C VAL A 79 3.60 -2.67 -3.03
N GLY A 80 4.22 -3.33 -4.02
CA GLY A 80 3.49 -3.94 -5.15
C GLY A 80 2.78 -5.25 -4.77
N GLY A 81 3.38 -6.03 -3.90
CA GLY A 81 2.86 -7.34 -3.49
C GLY A 81 2.81 -8.36 -4.63
N HIS A 82 1.93 -9.35 -4.46
CA HIS A 82 1.86 -10.52 -5.35
C HIS A 82 1.35 -10.15 -6.76
N GLY A 83 0.45 -9.17 -6.86
CA GLY A 83 -0.12 -8.74 -8.13
C GLY A 83 0.91 -8.03 -9.03
N THR A 84 1.74 -7.16 -8.44
CA THR A 84 2.84 -6.52 -9.17
C THR A 84 3.92 -7.53 -9.55
N ALA A 85 4.25 -8.48 -8.68
CA ALA A 85 5.17 -9.57 -9.01
C ALA A 85 4.68 -10.42 -10.19
N ALA A 86 3.39 -10.78 -10.22
CA ALA A 86 2.79 -11.53 -11.32
C ALA A 86 2.77 -10.73 -12.63
N GLY A 87 2.58 -9.40 -12.58
CA GLY A 87 2.68 -8.55 -13.76
C GLY A 87 4.09 -8.34 -14.30
N LEU A 88 5.13 -8.70 -13.53
CA LEU A 88 6.54 -8.53 -13.86
C LEU A 88 7.26 -9.85 -14.18
N SER A 89 6.56 -10.99 -14.22
CA SER A 89 7.15 -12.32 -14.50
C SER A 89 8.03 -12.32 -15.75
N ASP A 90 7.48 -11.82 -16.86
CA ASP A 90 8.16 -11.81 -18.17
C ASP A 90 9.36 -10.84 -18.16
N THR A 91 9.27 -9.79 -17.33
CA THR A 91 10.38 -8.84 -17.15
C THR A 91 11.54 -9.49 -16.41
N PHE A 92 11.25 -10.26 -15.35
CA PHE A 92 12.28 -11.02 -14.63
C PHE A 92 12.99 -12.05 -15.53
N GLU A 93 12.26 -12.74 -16.40
CA GLU A 93 12.85 -13.65 -17.40
C GLU A 93 13.76 -12.91 -18.38
N SER A 94 13.30 -11.77 -18.94
CA SER A 94 14.08 -10.99 -19.90
C SER A 94 15.36 -10.38 -19.30
N LEU A 95 15.38 -10.15 -17.99
CA LEU A 95 16.54 -9.65 -17.24
C LEU A 95 17.50 -10.78 -16.81
N GLY A 96 17.22 -12.03 -17.19
CA GLY A 96 18.03 -13.20 -16.83
C GLY A 96 17.96 -13.51 -15.33
N PHE A 97 16.85 -13.21 -14.68
CA PHE A 97 16.61 -13.47 -13.26
C PHE A 97 15.25 -14.15 -13.03
N PRO A 98 15.03 -15.35 -13.59
CA PRO A 98 13.74 -16.05 -13.53
C PRO A 98 13.31 -16.37 -12.08
N GLU A 99 14.26 -16.59 -11.17
CA GLU A 99 13.99 -16.82 -9.74
C GLU A 99 13.45 -15.58 -9.02
N GLY A 100 13.53 -14.41 -9.66
CA GLY A 100 13.05 -13.14 -9.11
C GLY A 100 11.55 -13.13 -8.84
N TYR A 101 10.75 -13.85 -9.62
CA TYR A 101 9.30 -13.95 -9.41
C TYR A 101 8.96 -14.69 -8.10
N ASP A 102 9.51 -15.89 -7.92
CA ASP A 102 9.28 -16.69 -6.71
C ASP A 102 9.81 -15.98 -5.47
N LEU A 103 10.95 -15.29 -5.60
CA LEU A 103 11.53 -14.51 -4.51
C LEU A 103 10.66 -13.30 -4.18
N ALA A 104 10.12 -12.58 -5.17
CA ALA A 104 9.21 -11.45 -4.95
C ALA A 104 7.91 -11.88 -4.27
N VAL A 105 7.31 -12.99 -4.72
CA VAL A 105 6.08 -13.56 -4.14
C VAL A 105 6.33 -14.01 -2.70
N GLY A 106 7.43 -14.73 -2.46
CA GLY A 106 7.83 -15.14 -1.11
C GLY A 106 8.03 -13.95 -0.18
N LEU A 107 8.78 -12.94 -0.61
CA LEU A 107 9.01 -11.71 0.16
C LEU A 107 7.72 -10.94 0.43
N ALA A 108 6.76 -10.94 -0.50
CA ALA A 108 5.48 -10.27 -0.33
C ALA A 108 4.65 -10.89 0.80
N THR A 109 4.66 -12.23 0.94
CA THR A 109 3.97 -12.90 2.06
C THR A 109 4.60 -12.53 3.41
N VAL A 110 5.93 -12.54 3.48
CA VAL A 110 6.68 -12.17 4.70
C VAL A 110 6.45 -10.70 5.05
N GLY A 111 6.41 -9.83 4.05
CA GLY A 111 6.11 -8.41 4.21
C GLY A 111 4.73 -8.17 4.82
N ILE A 112 3.69 -8.84 4.30
CA ILE A 112 2.34 -8.73 4.86
C ILE A 112 2.28 -9.27 6.30
N LEU A 113 2.83 -10.46 6.54
CA LEU A 113 2.84 -11.07 7.88
C LEU A 113 3.56 -10.18 8.90
N SER A 114 4.76 -9.71 8.57
CA SER A 114 5.53 -8.82 9.43
C SER A 114 4.81 -7.49 9.66
N GLY A 115 4.22 -6.90 8.62
CA GLY A 115 3.43 -5.66 8.72
C GLY A 115 2.24 -5.80 9.66
N VAL A 116 1.48 -6.90 9.56
CA VAL A 116 0.35 -7.18 10.46
C VAL A 116 0.82 -7.37 11.90
N VAL A 117 1.84 -8.20 12.12
CA VAL A 117 2.35 -8.47 13.47
C VAL A 117 2.88 -7.20 14.12
N ILE A 118 3.71 -6.43 13.41
CA ILE A 118 4.28 -5.17 13.92
C ILE A 118 3.15 -4.16 14.17
N GLY A 119 2.16 -4.07 13.27
CA GLY A 119 0.99 -3.21 13.44
C GLY A 119 0.23 -3.52 14.73
N ILE A 120 -0.04 -4.80 15.01
CA ILE A 120 -0.73 -5.24 16.23
C ILE A 120 0.11 -4.92 17.48
N VAL A 121 1.41 -5.17 17.44
CA VAL A 121 2.32 -4.86 18.55
C VAL A 121 2.33 -3.36 18.83
N MET A 122 2.43 -2.54 17.78
CA MET A 122 2.44 -1.09 17.90
C MET A 122 1.12 -0.53 18.44
N LEU A 123 -0.02 -1.11 18.02
CA LEU A 123 -1.34 -0.78 18.57
C LEU A 123 -1.45 -1.14 20.05
N ASN A 124 -1.00 -2.32 20.46
CA ASN A 124 -1.02 -2.74 21.86
C ASN A 124 -0.15 -1.81 22.74
N ILE A 125 1.02 -1.41 22.24
CA ILE A 125 1.88 -0.43 22.92
C ILE A 125 1.19 0.93 23.03
N ALA A 126 0.54 1.40 21.95
CA ALA A 126 -0.17 2.68 21.94
C ALA A 126 -1.36 2.69 22.92
N ALA A 127 -2.13 1.61 22.96
CA ALA A 127 -3.24 1.43 23.89
C ALA A 127 -2.78 1.45 25.36
N ARG A 128 -1.68 0.74 25.69
CA ARG A 128 -1.09 0.73 27.04
C ARG A 128 -0.55 2.09 27.49
N LYS A 129 -0.10 2.92 26.54
CA LYS A 129 0.43 4.27 26.83
C LYS A 129 -0.65 5.35 26.87
N GLY A 130 -1.92 5.01 26.67
CA GLY A 130 -3.04 5.96 26.73
C GLY A 130 -2.99 7.06 25.67
N LYS A 131 -2.17 6.91 24.61
CA LYS A 131 -1.97 7.93 23.55
C LYS A 131 -2.97 7.81 22.39
N SER A 132 -3.97 6.96 22.53
CA SER A 132 -5.01 6.73 21.53
C SER A 132 -6.26 7.54 21.88
N GLU A 133 -6.36 8.77 21.36
CA GLU A 133 -7.57 9.60 21.51
C GLU A 133 -8.82 8.88 20.98
N THR A 134 -8.67 8.02 19.96
CA THR A 134 -9.79 7.32 19.29
C THR A 134 -10.19 5.98 19.93
N LEU A 135 -9.33 5.31 20.70
CA LEU A 135 -9.70 4.06 21.40
C LEU A 135 -10.51 4.34 22.68
N ASN A 136 -10.39 5.53 23.25
CA ASN A 136 -11.15 5.92 24.45
C ASN A 136 -12.62 6.27 24.08
N THR A 137 -12.84 6.90 22.92
CA THR A 137 -14.18 7.32 22.45
C THR A 137 -15.14 6.15 22.19
N GLN A 138 -14.64 4.94 21.89
CA GLN A 138 -15.50 3.76 21.66
C GLN A 138 -16.04 3.12 22.95
N MET A 139 -15.54 3.51 24.13
CA MET A 139 -16.09 3.07 25.43
C MET A 139 -17.14 4.03 26.01
N THR A 140 -17.44 5.16 25.36
CA THR A 140 -18.40 6.17 25.83
C THR A 140 -19.74 6.14 25.09
N PHE A 141 -19.98 5.15 24.22
CA PHE A 141 -21.30 4.86 23.64
C PHE A 141 -21.98 3.74 24.43
N GLN A 142 -22.33 4.01 25.69
CA GLN A 142 -23.29 3.26 26.50
C GLN A 142 -24.33 4.25 27.00
#